data_AF-A0A524G8D8-F1
#
_entry.id   AF-A0A524G8D8-F1
#
_cell.length_a   1.000
_cell.length_b   1.000
_cell.length_c   1.000
_cell.angle_alpha   90.00
_cell.angle_beta   90.00
_cell.angle_gamma   90.00
#
_symmetry.space_group_name_H-M   'P 1'
#
loop_
_entity.id
_entity.type
_entity.pdbx_description
1 polymer ?
#
loop_
_entity_poly.entity_id
_entity_poly.type
_entity_poly.pdbx_seq_one_letter_code
_entity_poly.pdbx_strand_id
1 'polypeptide(L)'
;MSDEERSPSEGPDPADIESETSRLIEQAMTTSSIKPDEEDEITSQSTTVQVDITFQRIQNRILDLLGSIEDALKSVEPNILERVAGIMENVAKQLNSAGLGVFASRAINLVRDEVEGGFAVEDLFSPVYENLEKSRVSVEDIMTKAGRGAVKNIGHSTGGLQARLVQMYANMNEMEKRLEASRAELRKWRGRVIELEERIRQREELMDNSKDALDRLHNQLDDLKKQLSERDAIITTLTGEVNQAQSQLEQQRESMANMGSMEKIAVDFDAKIVELSELKGQLAQYIQLLEQKDIEIAQLHNTIGQIRKEKDDIENVLESSANEMVTLRGAKQNYDIEITELKTQVTELKTRWDALYSIAEDEPAFKAYFLVADKTQWFQLSHLSSALGIPTVLLKRQIQKFIDAGLLEMDGERVRARSLSDLAREAEGIEAQMIEDARAELGDEKIESDKPFDPKDLVMPTPEYTGPEDGDYEQEGR
;
A
#
# COMPACT_ATOMS: atom_id res chain seq x y z
N MET A 1 -32.62 48.89 -33.63
CA MET A 1 -33.59 48.42 -34.63
C MET A 1 -34.82 48.01 -33.86
N SER A 2 -35.93 48.65 -34.14
CA SER A 2 -37.21 48.58 -33.43
C SER A 2 -38.12 47.61 -34.16
N ASP A 3 -38.37 46.44 -33.56
CA ASP A 3 -39.32 45.45 -34.06
C ASP A 3 -40.70 45.72 -33.46
N GLU A 4 -41.59 46.24 -34.31
CA GLU A 4 -43.02 46.40 -34.03
C GLU A 4 -43.72 45.03 -34.09
N GLU A 5 -44.26 44.61 -32.95
CA GLU A 5 -45.23 43.53 -32.83
C GLU A 5 -46.53 43.89 -33.58
N ARG A 6 -46.85 43.15 -34.65
CA ARG A 6 -48.18 43.14 -35.27
C ARG A 6 -48.97 41.94 -34.78
N SER A 7 -50.01 42.19 -33.99
CA SER A 7 -51.06 41.24 -33.66
C SER A 7 -51.80 40.77 -34.91
N PRO A 8 -52.15 39.48 -35.05
CA PRO A 8 -53.01 39.02 -36.13
C PRO A 8 -54.46 39.40 -35.86
N SER A 9 -55.07 40.03 -36.87
CA SER A 9 -56.51 40.26 -36.99
C SER A 9 -57.29 38.95 -36.84
N GLU A 10 -58.12 38.83 -35.81
CA GLU A 10 -59.17 37.80 -35.71
C GLU A 10 -60.07 37.91 -36.95
N GLY A 11 -60.02 36.88 -37.81
CA GLY A 11 -61.01 36.67 -38.85
C GLY A 11 -62.31 36.12 -38.24
N PRO A 12 -63.46 36.35 -38.88
CA PRO A 12 -64.75 35.86 -38.38
C PRO A 12 -64.74 34.34 -38.26
N ASP A 13 -65.25 33.85 -37.13
CA ASP A 13 -65.25 32.45 -36.71
C ASP A 13 -66.00 31.58 -37.75
N PRO A 14 -65.42 30.47 -38.26
CA PRO A 14 -66.04 29.61 -39.27
C PRO A 14 -67.43 29.08 -38.89
N ALA A 15 -67.77 29.06 -37.60
CA ALA A 15 -69.10 28.69 -37.11
C ALA A 15 -70.21 29.67 -37.54
N ASP A 16 -69.91 30.97 -37.65
CA ASP A 16 -70.89 31.98 -38.06
C ASP A 16 -71.23 31.86 -39.56
N ILE A 17 -70.24 31.53 -40.40
CA ILE A 17 -70.39 31.39 -41.85
C ILE A 17 -71.25 30.17 -42.20
N GLU A 18 -71.11 29.04 -41.49
CA GLU A 18 -71.94 27.84 -41.68
C GLU A 18 -73.40 28.06 -41.26
N SER A 19 -73.63 28.88 -40.23
CA SER A 19 -74.98 29.23 -39.79
C SER A 19 -75.71 30.13 -40.80
N GLU A 20 -74.98 31.09 -41.39
CA GLU A 20 -75.52 32.03 -42.37
C GLU A 20 -75.79 31.35 -43.72
N THR A 21 -74.91 30.43 -44.14
CA THR A 21 -75.15 29.60 -45.34
C THR A 21 -76.32 28.64 -45.16
N SER A 22 -76.50 28.03 -43.98
CA SER A 22 -77.66 27.16 -43.72
C SER A 22 -78.98 27.93 -43.77
N ARG A 23 -79.01 29.15 -43.20
CA ARG A 23 -80.17 30.04 -43.26
C ARG A 23 -80.52 30.48 -44.68
N LEU A 24 -79.52 30.79 -45.51
CA LEU A 24 -79.74 31.16 -46.92
C LEU A 24 -80.24 29.98 -47.76
N ILE A 25 -79.80 28.74 -47.45
CA ILE A 25 -80.30 27.53 -48.12
C ILE A 25 -81.75 27.24 -47.72
N GLU A 26 -82.11 27.42 -46.44
CA GLU A 26 -83.49 27.22 -45.97
C GLU A 26 -84.44 28.31 -46.53
N GLN A 27 -83.96 29.55 -46.65
CA GLN A 27 -84.69 30.64 -47.32
C GLN A 27 -84.88 30.37 -48.83
N ALA A 28 -83.90 29.75 -49.50
CA ALA A 28 -84.00 29.35 -50.89
C ALA A 28 -84.95 28.15 -51.09
N MET A 29 -84.98 27.20 -50.15
CA MET A 29 -85.87 26.03 -50.21
C MET A 29 -87.33 26.39 -49.91
N THR A 30 -87.58 27.38 -49.04
CA THR A 30 -88.94 27.87 -48.75
C THR A 30 -89.50 28.79 -49.84
N THR A 31 -88.65 29.52 -50.57
CA THR A 31 -89.06 30.36 -51.71
C THR A 31 -89.15 29.62 -53.05
N SER A 32 -88.60 28.40 -53.16
CA SER A 32 -88.58 27.60 -54.40
C SER A 32 -89.61 26.47 -54.45
N SER A 33 -90.72 26.57 -53.70
CA SER A 33 -91.93 25.78 -53.98
C SER A 33 -92.62 26.28 -55.26
N ILE A 34 -91.93 26.12 -56.38
CA ILE A 34 -92.53 26.09 -57.70
C ILE A 34 -93.05 24.66 -57.85
N LYS A 35 -94.35 24.51 -57.58
CA LYS A 35 -95.09 23.32 -58.00
C LYS A 35 -94.92 23.20 -59.52
N PRO A 36 -94.66 22.00 -60.07
CA PRO A 36 -94.72 21.80 -61.50
C PRO A 36 -96.20 21.81 -61.89
N ASP A 37 -96.76 22.99 -62.07
CA ASP A 37 -98.09 23.15 -62.63
C ASP A 37 -98.05 22.73 -64.11
N GLU A 38 -99.10 22.03 -64.52
CA GLU A 38 -99.37 21.43 -65.83
C GLU A 38 -99.54 22.47 -66.97
N GLU A 39 -98.90 23.63 -66.87
CA GLU A 39 -99.11 24.81 -67.74
C GLU A 39 -98.33 24.78 -69.06
N ASP A 40 -97.33 23.90 -69.19
CA ASP A 40 -96.45 23.87 -70.36
C ASP A 40 -97.09 23.25 -71.63
N GLU A 41 -98.14 22.41 -71.52
CA GLU A 41 -98.86 21.95 -72.71
C GLU A 41 -99.81 23.02 -73.29
N ILE A 42 -100.33 23.92 -72.45
CA ILE A 42 -101.38 24.88 -72.82
C ILE A 42 -100.80 26.03 -73.66
N THR A 43 -99.55 26.45 -73.43
CA THR A 43 -98.94 27.58 -74.15
C THR A 43 -98.50 27.21 -75.58
N SER A 44 -98.00 25.99 -75.79
CA SER A 44 -97.72 25.45 -77.14
C SER A 44 -98.99 25.21 -77.96
N GLN A 45 -100.07 24.74 -77.33
CA GLN A 45 -101.37 24.64 -77.99
C GLN A 45 -101.93 26.04 -78.31
N SER A 46 -101.81 27.00 -77.40
CA SER A 46 -102.28 28.38 -77.62
C SER A 46 -101.57 29.07 -78.79
N THR A 47 -100.25 28.92 -78.93
CA THR A 47 -99.50 29.54 -80.04
C THR A 47 -99.79 28.90 -81.40
N THR A 48 -99.95 27.57 -81.44
CA THR A 48 -100.35 26.87 -82.67
C THR A 48 -101.79 27.20 -83.09
N VAL A 49 -102.71 27.30 -82.13
CA VAL A 49 -104.10 27.73 -82.33
C VAL A 49 -104.16 29.19 -82.78
N GLN A 50 -103.33 30.08 -82.21
CA GLN A 50 -103.27 31.50 -82.63
C GLN A 50 -102.77 31.66 -84.07
N VAL A 51 -101.74 30.90 -84.47
CA VAL A 51 -101.24 30.91 -85.85
C VAL A 51 -102.34 30.43 -86.80
N ASP A 52 -103.02 29.34 -86.48
CA ASP A 52 -104.12 28.82 -87.30
C ASP A 52 -105.28 29.83 -87.43
N ILE A 53 -105.67 30.47 -86.33
CA ILE A 53 -106.68 31.55 -86.32
C ILE A 53 -106.26 32.74 -87.19
N THR A 54 -104.97 33.13 -87.18
CA THR A 54 -104.48 34.22 -88.03
C THR A 54 -104.52 33.88 -89.51
N PHE A 55 -104.16 32.65 -89.90
CA PHE A 55 -104.26 32.19 -91.29
C PHE A 55 -105.72 32.09 -91.75
N GLN A 56 -106.63 31.59 -90.91
CA GLN A 56 -108.07 31.57 -91.20
C GLN A 56 -108.64 32.99 -91.38
N ARG A 57 -108.21 33.95 -90.56
CA ARG A 57 -108.65 35.36 -90.70
C ARG A 57 -108.17 35.99 -92.00
N ILE A 58 -106.94 35.70 -92.42
CA ILE A 58 -106.38 36.20 -93.69
C ILE A 58 -107.12 35.54 -94.87
N GLN A 59 -107.35 34.22 -94.81
CA GLN A 59 -108.10 33.49 -95.83
C GLN A 59 -109.50 34.08 -96.03
N ASN A 60 -110.27 34.27 -94.95
CA ASN A 60 -111.61 34.83 -95.03
C ASN A 60 -111.60 36.24 -95.65
N ARG A 61 -110.64 37.09 -95.28
CA ARG A 61 -110.55 38.44 -95.84
C ARG A 61 -110.23 38.47 -97.33
N ILE A 62 -109.43 37.51 -97.83
CA ILE A 62 -109.14 37.40 -99.27
C ILE A 62 -110.36 36.84 -100.02
N LEU A 63 -111.06 35.86 -99.43
CA LEU A 63 -112.31 35.33 -100.00
C LEU A 63 -113.41 36.40 -100.07
N ASP A 64 -113.53 37.25 -99.06
CA ASP A 64 -114.46 38.39 -99.05
C ASP A 64 -114.11 39.42 -100.13
N LEU A 65 -112.82 39.71 -100.34
CA LEU A 65 -112.36 40.59 -101.42
C LEU A 65 -112.68 40.01 -102.80
N LEU A 66 -112.45 38.71 -103.01
CA LEU A 66 -112.81 38.03 -104.27
C LEU A 66 -114.33 38.07 -104.48
N GLY A 67 -115.14 37.79 -103.44
CA GLY A 67 -116.60 37.91 -103.50
C GLY A 67 -117.06 39.32 -103.84
N SER A 68 -116.45 40.36 -103.25
CA SER A 68 -116.75 41.75 -103.59
C SER A 68 -116.41 42.11 -105.05
N ILE A 69 -115.38 41.50 -105.64
CA ILE A 69 -115.05 41.67 -107.06
C ILE A 69 -116.11 40.98 -107.93
N GLU A 70 -116.56 39.78 -107.54
CA GLU A 70 -117.62 39.04 -108.22
C GLU A 70 -118.94 39.83 -108.24
N ASP A 71 -119.33 40.40 -107.11
CA ASP A 71 -120.55 41.21 -106.97
C ASP A 71 -120.46 42.51 -107.78
N ALA A 72 -119.28 43.14 -107.80
CA ALA A 72 -119.05 44.31 -108.64
C ALA A 72 -119.21 43.97 -110.13
N LEU A 73 -118.70 42.82 -110.58
CA LEU A 73 -118.87 42.36 -111.97
C LEU A 73 -120.34 42.09 -112.32
N LYS A 74 -121.08 41.40 -111.44
CA LYS A 74 -122.53 41.16 -111.61
C LYS A 74 -123.35 42.46 -111.66
N SER A 75 -122.91 43.52 -110.99
CA SER A 75 -123.59 44.83 -111.04
C SER A 75 -123.37 45.59 -112.36
N VAL A 76 -122.27 45.31 -113.06
CA VAL A 76 -121.89 45.97 -114.32
C VAL A 76 -122.55 45.30 -115.52
N GLU A 77 -122.78 43.99 -115.45
CA GLU A 77 -123.48 43.17 -116.45
C GLU A 77 -124.80 43.78 -116.97
N PRO A 78 -125.78 44.17 -116.14
CA PRO A 78 -127.03 44.78 -116.61
C PRO A 78 -126.82 46.16 -117.25
N ASN A 79 -125.83 46.94 -116.77
CA ASN A 79 -125.50 48.25 -117.35
C ASN A 79 -124.91 48.12 -118.76
N ILE A 80 -124.14 47.05 -119.03
CA ILE A 80 -123.62 46.77 -120.36
C ILE A 80 -124.76 46.36 -121.29
N LEU A 81 -125.64 45.47 -120.84
CA LEU A 81 -126.82 45.07 -121.61
C LEU A 81 -127.72 46.28 -121.97
N GLU A 82 -127.97 47.18 -121.01
CA GLU A 82 -128.77 48.38 -121.24
C GLU A 82 -128.10 49.36 -122.21
N ARG A 83 -126.77 49.55 -122.10
CA ARG A 83 -126.02 50.39 -123.05
C ARG A 83 -126.02 49.81 -124.45
N VAL A 84 -125.82 48.50 -124.59
CA VAL A 84 -125.88 47.81 -125.88
C VAL A 84 -127.28 47.93 -126.48
N ALA A 85 -128.34 47.74 -125.70
CA ALA A 85 -129.72 47.93 -126.12
C ALA A 85 -130.00 49.39 -126.54
N GLY A 86 -129.51 50.38 -125.78
CA GLY A 86 -129.66 51.80 -126.10
C GLY A 86 -128.91 52.24 -127.36
N ILE A 87 -127.70 51.70 -127.58
CA ILE A 87 -126.95 51.91 -128.83
C ILE A 87 -127.73 51.30 -130.01
N MET A 88 -128.26 50.08 -129.84
CA MET A 88 -129.09 49.42 -130.86
C MET A 88 -130.36 50.21 -131.19
N GLU A 89 -131.03 50.79 -130.20
CA GLU A 89 -132.21 51.63 -130.41
C GLU A 89 -131.85 52.93 -131.16
N ASN A 90 -130.71 53.55 -130.83
CA ASN A 90 -130.25 54.76 -131.53
C ASN A 90 -129.86 54.47 -132.98
N VAL A 91 -129.16 53.36 -133.24
CA VAL A 91 -128.86 52.90 -134.60
C VAL A 91 -130.15 52.63 -135.37
N ALA A 92 -131.14 51.99 -134.73
CA ALA A 92 -132.44 51.75 -135.34
C ALA A 92 -133.18 53.06 -135.70
N LYS A 93 -133.16 54.06 -134.81
CA LYS A 93 -133.75 55.38 -135.07
C LYS A 93 -133.05 56.11 -136.22
N GLN A 94 -131.71 56.06 -136.30
CA GLN A 94 -130.95 56.70 -137.37
C GLN A 94 -131.19 56.02 -138.73
N LEU A 95 -131.25 54.69 -138.76
CA LEU A 95 -131.54 53.95 -140.01
C LEU A 95 -132.97 54.21 -140.50
N ASN A 96 -133.94 54.33 -139.58
CA ASN A 96 -135.32 54.65 -139.93
C ASN A 96 -135.52 56.09 -140.42
N SER A 97 -134.84 57.07 -139.82
CA SER A 97 -134.94 58.48 -140.24
C SER A 97 -134.30 58.75 -141.62
N ALA A 98 -133.36 57.89 -142.06
CA ALA A 98 -132.75 57.95 -143.38
C ALA A 98 -133.65 57.44 -144.53
N GLY A 99 -134.90 57.06 -144.26
CA GLY A 99 -135.88 56.67 -145.29
C GLY A 99 -135.68 55.26 -145.89
N LEU A 100 -134.78 54.46 -145.33
CA LEU A 100 -134.43 53.10 -145.75
C LEU A 100 -135.44 52.05 -145.24
N GLY A 101 -136.75 52.29 -145.34
CA GLY A 101 -137.79 51.52 -144.61
C GLY A 101 -137.55 50.00 -144.46
N VAL A 102 -137.52 49.24 -145.57
CA VAL A 102 -137.40 47.76 -145.50
C VAL A 102 -135.95 47.29 -145.30
N PHE A 103 -134.96 48.07 -145.76
CA PHE A 103 -133.54 47.73 -145.60
C PHE A 103 -133.02 48.01 -144.20
N ALA A 104 -133.54 49.05 -143.52
CA ALA A 104 -133.25 49.39 -142.14
C ALA A 104 -133.62 48.23 -141.20
N SER A 105 -134.83 47.68 -141.32
CA SER A 105 -135.25 46.53 -140.50
C SER A 105 -134.37 45.31 -140.69
N ARG A 106 -133.88 45.05 -141.91
CA ARG A 106 -132.99 43.91 -142.16
C ARG A 106 -131.58 44.14 -141.63
N ALA A 107 -131.04 45.35 -141.77
CA ALA A 107 -129.74 45.72 -141.21
C ALA A 107 -129.76 45.72 -139.67
N ILE A 108 -130.84 46.21 -139.04
CA ILE A 108 -131.01 46.19 -137.59
C ILE A 108 -131.06 44.76 -137.07
N ASN A 109 -131.79 43.86 -137.73
CA ASN A 109 -131.83 42.46 -137.30
C ASN A 109 -130.47 41.77 -137.46
N LEU A 110 -129.73 42.05 -138.53
CA LEU A 110 -128.41 41.45 -138.75
C LEU A 110 -127.39 41.97 -137.73
N VAL A 111 -127.42 43.27 -137.42
CA VAL A 111 -126.59 43.84 -136.33
C VAL A 111 -127.04 43.30 -134.97
N ARG A 112 -128.34 43.09 -134.74
CA ARG A 112 -128.83 42.49 -133.50
C ARG A 112 -128.32 41.06 -133.35
N ASP A 113 -128.42 40.24 -134.39
CA ASP A 113 -127.95 38.87 -134.35
C ASP A 113 -126.42 38.81 -134.15
N GLU A 114 -125.66 39.74 -134.75
CA GLU A 114 -124.20 39.80 -134.57
C GLU A 114 -123.81 40.34 -133.18
N VAL A 115 -124.59 41.25 -132.61
CA VAL A 115 -124.36 41.79 -131.26
C VAL A 115 -124.80 40.80 -130.17
N GLU A 116 -125.94 40.14 -130.34
CA GLU A 116 -126.39 39.08 -129.43
C GLU A 116 -125.52 37.82 -129.56
N GLY A 117 -125.00 37.51 -130.75
CA GLY A 117 -124.11 36.37 -130.97
C GLY A 117 -122.63 36.61 -130.66
N GLY A 118 -122.12 37.83 -130.87
CA GLY A 118 -120.70 38.17 -130.70
C GLY A 118 -120.37 38.95 -129.42
N PHE A 119 -121.38 39.55 -128.78
CA PHE A 119 -121.26 40.29 -127.51
C PHE A 119 -122.25 39.77 -126.46
N ALA A 120 -122.58 38.48 -126.48
CA ALA A 120 -123.27 37.84 -125.37
C ALA A 120 -122.47 38.12 -124.09
N VAL A 121 -123.13 38.76 -123.12
CA VAL A 121 -122.47 39.25 -121.91
C VAL A 121 -121.94 38.08 -121.08
N GLU A 122 -122.61 36.92 -121.14
CA GLU A 122 -122.10 35.66 -120.60
C GLU A 122 -120.73 35.26 -121.17
N ASP A 123 -120.46 35.43 -122.46
CA ASP A 123 -119.19 35.02 -123.08
C ASP A 123 -118.03 35.97 -122.71
N LEU A 124 -118.32 37.24 -122.44
CA LEU A 124 -117.33 38.22 -122.00
C LEU A 124 -116.91 38.02 -120.54
N PHE A 125 -117.84 37.65 -119.65
CA PHE A 125 -117.56 37.51 -118.22
C PHE A 125 -117.20 36.08 -117.80
N SER A 126 -117.56 35.05 -118.57
CA SER A 126 -117.23 33.65 -118.26
C SER A 126 -115.73 33.41 -117.98
N PRO A 127 -114.76 33.92 -118.78
CA PRO A 127 -113.33 33.79 -118.47
C PRO A 127 -112.92 34.49 -117.18
N VAL A 128 -113.61 35.57 -116.81
CA VAL A 128 -113.33 36.32 -115.57
C VAL A 128 -113.81 35.54 -114.36
N TYR A 129 -115.03 35.00 -114.40
CA TYR A 129 -115.55 34.14 -113.33
C TYR A 129 -114.72 32.86 -113.14
N GLU A 130 -114.27 32.23 -114.23
CA GLU A 130 -113.41 31.04 -114.14
C GLU A 130 -112.05 31.36 -113.49
N ASN A 131 -111.46 32.51 -113.82
CA ASN A 131 -110.22 32.96 -113.18
C ASN A 131 -110.41 33.34 -111.72
N LEU A 132 -111.58 33.91 -111.37
CA LEU A 132 -111.92 34.26 -109.99
C LEU A 132 -112.06 33.00 -109.12
N GLU A 133 -112.71 31.96 -109.64
CA GLU A 133 -112.86 30.67 -108.96
C GLU A 133 -111.51 29.95 -108.82
N LYS A 134 -110.68 29.95 -109.87
CA LYS A 134 -109.30 29.43 -109.78
C LYS A 134 -108.47 30.19 -108.74
N SER A 135 -108.64 31.51 -108.64
CA SER A 135 -107.98 32.32 -107.60
C SER A 135 -108.49 31.95 -106.20
N ARG A 136 -109.78 31.67 -106.04
CA ARG A 136 -110.39 31.26 -104.78
C ARG A 136 -109.79 29.95 -104.27
N VAL A 137 -109.74 28.93 -105.13
CA VAL A 137 -109.16 27.62 -104.85
C VAL A 137 -107.66 27.73 -104.56
N SER A 138 -106.92 28.55 -105.32
CA SER A 138 -105.49 28.75 -105.11
C SER A 138 -105.18 29.42 -103.76
N VAL A 139 -105.98 30.41 -103.35
CA VAL A 139 -105.80 31.09 -102.06
C VAL A 139 -106.02 30.11 -100.91
N GLU A 140 -107.07 29.29 -100.99
CA GLU A 140 -107.37 28.27 -99.99
C GLU A 140 -106.24 27.24 -99.86
N ASP A 141 -105.70 26.74 -100.98
CA ASP A 141 -104.57 25.79 -100.97
C ASP A 141 -103.29 26.40 -100.40
N ILE A 142 -102.94 27.63 -100.80
CA ILE A 142 -101.75 28.33 -100.29
C ILE A 142 -101.87 28.59 -98.79
N MET A 143 -103.01 29.08 -98.31
CA MET A 143 -103.20 29.39 -96.90
C MET A 143 -103.18 28.12 -96.04
N THR A 144 -103.79 27.04 -96.52
CA THR A 144 -103.77 25.75 -95.82
C THR A 144 -102.34 25.18 -95.74
N LYS A 145 -101.59 25.22 -96.84
CA LYS A 145 -100.19 24.74 -96.87
C LYS A 145 -99.27 25.61 -96.03
N ALA A 146 -99.42 26.93 -96.09
CA ALA A 146 -98.61 27.87 -95.31
C ALA A 146 -98.90 27.76 -93.81
N GLY A 147 -100.17 27.67 -93.41
CA GLY A 147 -100.58 27.45 -92.02
C GLY A 147 -100.04 26.14 -91.46
N ARG A 148 -100.22 25.02 -92.19
CA ARG A 148 -99.65 23.71 -91.79
C ARG A 148 -98.13 23.74 -91.71
N GLY A 149 -97.46 24.42 -92.64
CA GLY A 149 -96.00 24.57 -92.64
C GLY A 149 -95.47 25.35 -91.43
N ALA A 150 -96.13 26.47 -91.09
CA ALA A 150 -95.77 27.30 -89.94
C ALA A 150 -95.98 26.56 -88.61
N VAL A 151 -97.13 25.92 -88.43
CA VAL A 151 -97.44 25.10 -87.24
C VAL A 151 -96.43 23.96 -87.10
N LYS A 152 -96.10 23.29 -88.20
CA LYS A 152 -95.09 22.21 -88.20
C LYS A 152 -93.72 22.74 -87.79
N ASN A 153 -93.26 23.87 -88.32
CA ASN A 153 -91.96 24.45 -87.97
C ASN A 153 -91.90 24.87 -86.49
N ILE A 154 -92.96 25.48 -85.97
CA ILE A 154 -93.06 25.84 -84.55
C ILE A 154 -93.00 24.57 -83.69
N GLY A 155 -93.75 23.52 -84.02
CA GLY A 155 -93.72 22.25 -83.30
C GLY A 155 -92.35 21.56 -83.29
N HIS A 156 -91.59 21.63 -84.38
CA HIS A 156 -90.21 21.13 -84.41
C HIS A 156 -89.27 21.97 -83.54
N SER A 157 -89.45 23.30 -83.53
CA SER A 157 -88.64 24.20 -82.70
C SER A 157 -88.94 24.03 -81.21
N THR A 158 -90.21 23.93 -80.81
CA THR A 158 -90.60 23.71 -79.41
C THR A 158 -90.19 22.33 -78.93
N GLY A 159 -90.39 21.28 -79.74
CA GLY A 159 -89.90 19.93 -79.43
C GLY A 159 -88.38 19.87 -79.30
N GLY A 160 -87.65 20.61 -80.15
CA GLY A 160 -86.19 20.74 -80.05
C GLY A 160 -85.72 21.47 -78.79
N LEU A 161 -86.44 22.52 -78.36
CA LEU A 161 -86.17 23.21 -77.11
C LEU A 161 -86.50 22.34 -75.89
N GLN A 162 -87.62 21.63 -75.91
CA GLN A 162 -88.00 20.70 -74.85
C GLN A 162 -86.97 19.57 -74.70
N ALA A 163 -86.50 18.99 -75.81
CA ALA A 163 -85.43 18.00 -75.80
C ALA A 163 -84.13 18.55 -75.19
N ARG A 164 -83.77 19.80 -75.50
CA ARG A 164 -82.61 20.47 -74.89
C ARG A 164 -82.81 20.72 -73.40
N LEU A 165 -84.01 21.12 -72.96
CA LEU A 165 -84.32 21.30 -71.54
C LEU A 165 -84.19 19.98 -70.78
N VAL A 166 -84.77 18.89 -71.30
CA VAL A 166 -84.64 17.56 -70.71
C VAL A 166 -83.17 17.13 -70.64
N GLN A 167 -82.39 17.35 -71.69
CA GLN A 167 -80.96 17.07 -71.69
C GLN A 167 -80.20 17.92 -70.66
N MET A 168 -80.57 19.19 -70.50
CA MET A 168 -79.97 20.09 -69.51
C MET A 168 -80.30 19.66 -68.09
N TYR A 169 -81.54 19.25 -67.80
CA TYR A 169 -81.93 18.68 -66.51
C TYR A 169 -81.19 17.38 -66.20
N ALA A 170 -81.05 16.49 -67.19
CA ALA A 170 -80.29 15.26 -67.04
C ALA A 170 -78.81 15.54 -66.70
N ASN A 171 -78.20 16.50 -67.40
CA ASN A 171 -76.83 16.92 -67.14
C ASN A 171 -76.69 17.59 -65.76
N MET A 172 -77.63 18.46 -65.37
CA MET A 172 -77.64 19.09 -64.05
C MET A 172 -77.70 18.04 -62.92
N ASN A 173 -78.59 17.05 -63.04
CA ASN A 173 -78.68 15.95 -62.08
C ASN A 173 -77.40 15.08 -62.04
N GLU A 174 -76.76 14.85 -63.19
CA GLU A 174 -75.47 14.16 -63.22
C GLU A 174 -74.36 14.97 -62.51
N MET A 175 -74.33 16.29 -62.73
CA MET A 175 -73.40 17.20 -62.06
C MET A 175 -73.65 17.26 -60.55
N GLU A 176 -74.91 17.28 -60.10
CA GLU A 176 -75.27 17.19 -58.69
C GLU A 176 -74.79 15.89 -58.06
N LYS A 177 -74.97 14.74 -58.74
CA LYS A 177 -74.46 13.45 -58.28
C LYS A 177 -72.93 13.45 -58.18
N ARG A 178 -72.22 14.02 -59.16
CA ARG A 178 -70.76 14.17 -59.12
C ARG A 178 -70.31 15.09 -57.98
N LEU A 179 -71.03 16.17 -57.73
CA LEU A 179 -70.75 17.09 -56.62
C LEU A 179 -70.94 16.40 -55.27
N GLU A 180 -72.01 15.62 -55.10
CA GLU A 180 -72.24 14.89 -53.85
C GLU A 180 -71.22 13.78 -53.63
N ALA A 181 -70.80 13.08 -54.70
CA ALA A 181 -69.70 12.12 -54.63
C ALA A 181 -68.39 12.79 -54.20
N SER A 182 -68.06 13.95 -54.79
CA SER A 182 -66.87 14.73 -54.42
C SER A 182 -66.93 15.22 -52.97
N ARG A 183 -68.10 15.67 -52.49
CA ARG A 183 -68.30 16.05 -51.08
C ARG A 183 -68.13 14.86 -50.15
N ALA A 184 -68.63 13.69 -50.51
CA ALA A 184 -68.44 12.47 -49.72
C ALA A 184 -66.96 12.06 -49.65
N GLU A 185 -66.21 12.20 -50.74
CA GLU A 185 -64.76 11.99 -50.74
C GLU A 185 -64.03 13.02 -49.88
N LEU A 186 -64.40 14.30 -49.96
CA LEU A 186 -63.85 15.35 -49.11
C LEU A 186 -64.05 15.04 -47.62
N ARG A 187 -65.25 14.58 -47.23
CA ARG A 187 -65.54 14.15 -45.85
C ARG A 187 -64.65 12.98 -45.42
N LYS A 188 -64.41 11.99 -46.30
CA LYS A 188 -63.48 10.88 -46.02
C LYS A 188 -62.03 11.36 -45.86
N TRP A 189 -61.57 12.27 -46.70
CA TRP A 189 -60.23 12.84 -46.60
C TRP A 189 -60.05 13.66 -45.32
N ARG A 190 -61.04 14.48 -44.95
CA ARG A 190 -61.02 15.19 -43.65
C ARG A 190 -60.94 14.22 -42.47
N GLY A 191 -61.73 13.14 -42.49
CA GLY A 191 -61.66 12.09 -41.47
C GLY A 191 -60.27 11.45 -41.35
N ARG A 192 -59.63 11.14 -42.49
CA ARG A 192 -58.25 10.62 -42.51
C ARG A 192 -57.22 11.62 -42.00
N VAL A 193 -57.39 12.91 -42.30
CA VAL A 193 -56.49 13.96 -41.79
C VAL A 193 -56.55 14.01 -40.28
N ILE A 194 -57.76 14.05 -39.70
CA ILE A 194 -57.96 14.05 -38.24
C ILE A 194 -57.34 12.79 -37.59
N GLU A 195 -57.53 11.61 -38.19
CA GLU A 195 -56.92 10.36 -37.71
C GLU A 195 -55.38 10.42 -37.75
N LEU A 196 -54.80 10.98 -38.81
CA LEU A 196 -53.36 11.13 -38.95
C LEU A 196 -52.79 12.16 -37.97
N GLU A 197 -53.46 13.29 -37.76
CA GLU A 197 -53.09 14.30 -36.77
C GLU A 197 -53.06 13.71 -35.35
N GLU A 198 -54.07 12.93 -35.00
CA GLU A 198 -54.12 12.25 -33.70
C GLU A 198 -53.00 11.21 -33.56
N ARG A 199 -52.69 10.45 -34.63
CA ARG A 199 -51.56 9.51 -34.62
C ARG A 199 -50.20 10.21 -34.51
N ILE A 200 -50.05 11.40 -35.09
CA ILE A 200 -48.84 12.22 -34.96
C ILE A 200 -48.71 12.68 -33.51
N ARG A 201 -49.76 13.24 -32.93
CA ARG A 201 -49.80 13.67 -31.52
C ARG A 201 -49.42 12.54 -30.56
N GLN A 202 -49.98 11.35 -30.74
CA GLN A 202 -49.64 10.17 -29.93
C GLN A 202 -48.18 9.75 -30.09
N ARG A 203 -47.62 9.87 -31.30
CA ARG A 203 -46.19 9.57 -31.54
C ARG A 203 -45.27 10.60 -30.91
N GLU A 204 -45.64 11.88 -30.94
CA GLU A 204 -44.88 12.94 -30.27
C GLU A 204 -44.86 12.71 -28.77
N GLU A 205 -45.99 12.40 -28.15
CA GLU A 205 -46.07 12.07 -26.72
C GLU A 205 -45.22 10.83 -26.37
N LEU A 206 -45.23 9.78 -27.20
CA LEU A 206 -44.35 8.62 -27.01
C LEU A 206 -42.86 8.98 -27.16
N MET A 207 -42.53 9.88 -28.09
CA MET A 207 -41.16 10.34 -28.30
C MET A 207 -40.66 11.16 -27.11
N ASP A 208 -41.49 12.06 -26.58
CA ASP A 208 -41.17 12.85 -25.39
C ASP A 208 -40.98 11.95 -24.16
N ASN A 209 -41.87 10.99 -23.93
CA ASN A 209 -41.72 10.00 -22.87
C ASN A 209 -40.42 9.18 -23.02
N SER A 210 -40.09 8.78 -24.25
CA SER A 210 -38.84 8.07 -24.53
C SER A 210 -37.61 8.94 -24.29
N LYS A 211 -37.68 10.24 -24.59
CA LYS A 211 -36.61 11.20 -24.36
C LYS A 211 -36.39 11.41 -22.85
N ASP A 212 -37.46 11.60 -22.10
CA ASP A 212 -37.40 11.69 -20.63
C ASP A 212 -36.79 10.42 -20.00
N ALA A 213 -37.14 9.24 -20.53
CA ALA A 213 -36.54 7.98 -20.09
C ALA A 213 -35.04 7.90 -20.42
N LEU A 214 -34.62 8.36 -21.60
CA LEU A 214 -33.22 8.44 -22.00
C LEU A 214 -32.42 9.42 -21.12
N ASP A 215 -33.00 10.56 -20.77
CA ASP A 215 -32.36 11.55 -19.89
C ASP A 215 -32.20 10.99 -18.46
N ARG A 216 -33.20 10.28 -17.94
CA ARG A 216 -33.09 9.56 -16.67
C ARG A 216 -31.99 8.49 -16.70
N LEU A 217 -31.92 7.71 -17.76
CA LEU A 217 -30.88 6.69 -17.92
C LEU A 217 -29.48 7.31 -18.03
N HIS A 218 -29.33 8.44 -18.75
CA HIS A 218 -28.07 9.19 -18.79
C HIS A 218 -27.64 9.67 -17.40
N ASN A 219 -28.57 10.25 -16.64
CA ASN A 219 -28.29 10.68 -15.27
C ASN A 219 -27.87 9.52 -14.36
N GLN A 220 -28.52 8.35 -14.49
CA GLN A 220 -28.12 7.13 -13.77
C GLN A 220 -26.74 6.62 -14.19
N LEU A 221 -26.41 6.68 -15.48
CA LEU A 221 -25.10 6.29 -16.00
C LEU A 221 -24.00 7.21 -15.46
N ASP A 222 -24.24 8.52 -15.41
CA ASP A 222 -23.31 9.49 -14.84
C ASP A 222 -23.09 9.28 -13.34
N ASP A 223 -24.15 8.97 -12.59
CA ASP A 223 -24.05 8.64 -11.17
C ASP A 223 -23.23 7.36 -10.95
N LEU A 224 -23.52 6.28 -11.69
CA LEU A 224 -22.75 5.04 -11.64
C LEU A 224 -21.28 5.25 -12.00
N LYS A 225 -20.99 6.12 -12.97
CA LYS A 225 -19.61 6.46 -13.36
C LYS A 225 -18.87 7.20 -12.24
N LYS A 226 -19.54 8.11 -11.51
CA LYS A 226 -18.97 8.76 -10.32
C LYS A 226 -18.71 7.74 -9.22
N GLN A 227 -19.68 6.89 -8.91
CA GLN A 227 -19.51 5.83 -7.91
C GLN A 227 -18.35 4.89 -8.26
N LEU A 228 -18.20 4.51 -9.53
CA LEU A 228 -17.08 3.69 -9.98
C LEU A 228 -15.73 4.39 -9.76
N SER A 229 -15.64 5.67 -10.12
CA SER A 229 -14.43 6.48 -9.89
C SER A 229 -14.08 6.61 -8.40
N GLU A 230 -15.08 6.75 -7.52
CA GLU A 230 -14.87 6.78 -6.07
C GLU A 230 -14.35 5.43 -5.56
N ARG A 231 -14.91 4.32 -6.05
CA ARG A 231 -14.45 2.97 -5.69
C ARG A 231 -13.03 2.71 -6.17
N ASP A 232 -12.66 3.14 -7.36
CA ASP A 232 -11.28 3.02 -7.87
C ASP A 232 -10.28 3.80 -7.01
N ALA A 233 -10.65 4.99 -6.54
CA ALA A 233 -9.84 5.77 -5.61
C ALA A 233 -9.66 5.05 -4.26
N ILE A 234 -10.74 4.44 -3.72
CA ILE A 234 -10.68 3.63 -2.51
C ILE A 234 -9.78 2.40 -2.71
N ILE A 235 -9.93 1.68 -3.82
CA ILE A 235 -9.10 0.51 -4.15
C ILE A 235 -7.63 0.91 -4.23
N THR A 236 -7.32 2.04 -4.86
CA THR A 236 -5.95 2.55 -4.97
C THR A 236 -5.36 2.84 -3.59
N THR A 237 -6.15 3.47 -2.70
CA THR A 237 -5.74 3.76 -1.32
C THR A 237 -5.49 2.48 -0.53
N LEU A 238 -6.44 1.54 -0.55
CA LEU A 238 -6.31 0.24 0.12
C LEU A 238 -5.13 -0.58 -0.41
N THR A 239 -4.86 -0.52 -1.71
CA THR A 239 -3.69 -1.18 -2.32
C THR A 239 -2.39 -0.58 -1.77
N GLY A 240 -2.33 0.75 -1.60
CA GLY A 240 -1.22 1.42 -0.93
C GLY A 240 -1.03 0.97 0.51
N GLU A 241 -2.12 0.91 1.28
CA GLU A 241 -2.10 0.44 2.68
C GLU A 241 -1.65 -1.03 2.79
N VAL A 242 -2.11 -1.91 1.89
CA VAL A 242 -1.68 -3.32 1.83
C VAL A 242 -0.18 -3.42 1.56
N ASN A 243 0.35 -2.64 0.61
CA ASN A 243 1.78 -2.63 0.31
C ASN A 243 2.60 -2.15 1.51
N GLN A 244 2.12 -1.14 2.24
CA GLN A 244 2.74 -0.67 3.47
C GLN A 244 2.73 -1.74 4.56
N ALA A 245 1.61 -2.43 4.76
CA ALA A 245 1.49 -3.53 5.73
C ALA A 245 2.42 -4.70 5.37
N GLN A 246 2.55 -5.05 4.09
CA GLN A 246 3.51 -6.06 3.62
C GLN A 246 4.96 -5.65 3.92
N SER A 247 5.32 -4.40 3.67
CA SER A 247 6.66 -3.89 4.02
C SER A 247 6.94 -3.95 5.52
N GLN A 248 5.95 -3.65 6.36
CA GLN A 248 6.07 -3.76 7.82
C GLN A 248 6.23 -5.22 8.27
N LEU A 249 5.47 -6.14 7.67
CA LEU A 249 5.61 -7.58 7.95
C LEU A 249 7.00 -8.10 7.58
N GLU A 250 7.57 -7.65 6.46
CA GLU A 250 8.92 -8.06 6.07
C GLU A 250 9.98 -7.52 7.04
N GLN A 251 9.86 -6.26 7.46
CA GLN A 251 10.72 -5.71 8.52
C GLN A 251 10.59 -6.48 9.84
N GLN A 252 9.38 -6.85 10.25
CA GLN A 252 9.18 -7.67 11.44
C GLN A 252 9.78 -9.06 11.29
N ARG A 253 9.67 -9.70 10.12
CA ARG A 253 10.33 -10.97 9.83
C ARG A 253 11.84 -10.86 9.94
N GLU A 254 12.44 -9.83 9.36
CA GLU A 254 13.87 -9.60 9.44
C GLU A 254 14.31 -9.35 10.90
N SER A 255 13.54 -8.57 11.66
CA SER A 255 13.77 -8.37 13.09
C SER A 255 13.67 -9.68 13.89
N MET A 256 12.71 -10.56 13.59
CA MET A 256 12.61 -11.88 14.23
C MET A 256 13.77 -12.79 13.86
N ALA A 257 14.21 -12.78 12.59
CA ALA A 257 15.39 -13.52 12.16
C ALA A 257 16.65 -13.03 12.90
N ASN A 258 16.78 -11.71 13.10
CA ASN A 258 17.84 -11.12 13.90
C ASN A 258 17.74 -11.53 15.38
N MET A 259 16.54 -11.65 15.96
CA MET A 259 16.40 -12.21 17.32
C MET A 259 16.80 -13.69 17.40
N GLY A 260 16.59 -14.49 16.34
CA GLY A 260 17.16 -15.83 16.24
C GLY A 260 18.69 -15.87 16.31
N SER A 261 19.37 -14.78 15.92
CA SER A 261 20.81 -14.64 16.16
C SER A 261 21.17 -14.40 17.63
N MET A 262 20.24 -13.82 18.41
CA MET A 262 20.40 -13.61 19.85
C MET A 262 20.36 -14.93 20.63
N GLU A 263 19.61 -15.93 20.15
CA GLU A 263 19.65 -17.29 20.68
C GLU A 263 21.04 -17.94 20.51
N LYS A 264 21.72 -17.70 19.37
CA LYS A 264 23.13 -18.13 19.21
C LYS A 264 24.07 -17.41 20.18
N ILE A 265 23.86 -16.11 20.40
CA ILE A 265 24.65 -15.34 21.38
C ILE A 265 24.42 -15.88 22.80
N ALA A 266 23.19 -16.30 23.14
CA ALA A 266 22.88 -16.90 24.43
C ALA A 266 23.62 -18.23 24.64
N VAL A 267 23.63 -19.10 23.62
CA VAL A 267 24.39 -20.35 23.64
C VAL A 267 25.90 -20.10 23.78
N ASP A 268 26.45 -19.11 23.08
CA ASP A 268 27.86 -18.71 23.22
C ASP A 268 28.16 -18.18 24.63
N PHE A 269 27.23 -17.41 25.23
CA PHE A 269 27.34 -16.92 26.60
C PHE A 269 27.36 -18.07 27.61
N ASP A 270 26.45 -19.04 27.47
CA ASP A 270 26.39 -20.22 28.33
C ASP A 270 27.68 -21.05 28.21
N ALA A 271 28.22 -21.22 27.00
CA ALA A 271 29.52 -21.87 26.78
C ALA A 271 30.66 -21.11 27.50
N LYS A 272 30.67 -19.77 27.44
CA LYS A 272 31.66 -18.95 28.16
C LYS A 272 31.50 -19.01 29.68
N ILE A 273 30.29 -19.16 30.19
CA ILE A 273 30.05 -19.37 31.64
C ILE A 273 30.66 -20.71 32.09
N VAL A 274 30.53 -21.75 31.28
CA VAL A 274 31.16 -23.06 31.55
C VAL A 274 32.69 -22.93 31.54
N GLU A 275 33.27 -22.31 30.51
CA GLU A 275 34.72 -22.05 30.44
C GLU A 275 35.24 -21.27 31.67
N LEU A 276 34.52 -20.21 32.10
CA LEU A 276 34.89 -19.45 33.29
C LEU A 276 34.83 -20.29 34.57
N SER A 277 33.87 -21.22 34.66
CA SER A 277 33.75 -22.13 35.79
C SER A 277 34.91 -23.12 35.86
N GLU A 278 35.34 -23.64 34.70
CA GLU A 278 36.52 -24.50 34.59
C GLU A 278 37.80 -23.74 34.96
N LEU A 279 38.00 -22.52 34.43
CA LEU A 279 39.14 -21.67 34.77
C LEU A 279 39.18 -21.34 36.25
N LYS A 280 38.03 -21.06 36.87
CA LYS A 280 37.93 -20.84 38.33
C LYS A 280 38.33 -22.10 39.10
N GLY A 281 37.94 -23.29 38.63
CA GLY A 281 38.36 -24.57 39.19
C GLY A 281 39.87 -24.78 39.10
N GLN A 282 40.46 -24.50 37.94
CA GLN A 282 41.92 -24.56 37.75
C GLN A 282 42.66 -23.56 38.64
N LEU A 283 42.15 -22.34 38.79
CA LEU A 283 42.72 -21.33 39.68
C LEU A 283 42.71 -21.79 41.14
N ALA A 284 41.61 -22.41 41.60
CA ALA A 284 41.54 -22.97 42.94
C ALA A 284 42.57 -24.10 43.16
N GLN A 285 42.80 -24.95 42.16
CA GLN A 285 43.84 -25.98 42.21
C GLN A 285 45.24 -25.36 42.30
N TYR A 286 45.53 -24.31 41.52
CA TYR A 286 46.81 -23.62 41.59
C TYR A 286 47.03 -22.93 42.94
N ILE A 287 45.98 -22.36 43.56
CA ILE A 287 46.07 -21.79 44.90
C ILE A 287 46.41 -22.88 45.92
N GLN A 288 45.73 -24.03 45.89
CA GLN A 288 46.04 -25.15 46.79
C GLN A 288 47.48 -25.67 46.59
N LEU A 289 47.95 -25.73 45.35
CA LEU A 289 49.32 -26.13 45.05
C LEU A 289 50.33 -25.11 45.61
N LEU A 290 50.05 -23.81 45.49
CA LEU A 290 50.88 -22.75 46.06
C LEU A 290 50.92 -22.85 47.59
N GLU A 291 49.78 -23.02 48.26
CA GLU A 291 49.72 -23.22 49.72
C GLU A 291 50.53 -24.45 50.15
N GLN A 292 50.45 -25.56 49.40
CA GLN A 292 51.26 -26.74 49.65
C GLN A 292 52.76 -26.45 49.52
N LYS A 293 53.16 -25.67 48.50
CA LYS A 293 54.55 -25.26 48.30
C LYS A 293 55.04 -24.30 49.38
N ASP A 294 54.20 -23.41 49.88
CA ASP A 294 54.56 -22.54 51.01
C ASP A 294 54.78 -23.33 52.30
N ILE A 295 53.97 -24.38 52.54
CA ILE A 295 54.19 -25.30 53.66
C ILE A 295 55.53 -26.04 53.50
N GLU A 296 55.83 -26.53 52.29
CA GLU A 296 57.11 -27.20 51.99
C GLU A 296 58.30 -26.25 52.20
N ILE A 297 58.20 -25.01 51.74
CA ILE A 297 59.22 -23.97 51.96
C ILE A 297 59.41 -23.69 53.46
N ALA A 298 58.33 -23.57 54.24
CA ALA A 298 58.41 -23.36 55.68
C ALA A 298 59.09 -24.55 56.41
N GLN A 299 58.80 -25.79 55.98
CA GLN A 299 59.47 -26.98 56.49
C GLN A 299 60.96 -26.97 56.16
N LEU A 300 61.32 -26.67 54.90
CA LEU A 300 62.72 -26.55 54.48
C LEU A 300 63.45 -25.47 55.27
N HIS A 301 62.85 -24.29 55.49
CA HIS A 301 63.42 -23.24 56.34
C HIS A 301 63.68 -23.72 57.78
N ASN A 302 62.75 -24.47 58.38
CA ASN A 302 62.97 -25.05 59.72
C ASN A 302 64.13 -26.05 59.74
N THR A 303 64.23 -26.94 58.74
CA THR A 303 65.35 -27.89 58.65
C THR A 303 66.70 -27.17 58.47
N ILE A 304 66.74 -26.11 57.65
CA ILE A 304 67.94 -25.27 57.50
C ILE A 304 68.30 -24.60 58.83
N GLY A 305 67.31 -24.12 59.59
CA GLY A 305 67.52 -23.55 60.92
C GLY A 305 68.12 -24.55 61.92
N GLN A 306 67.61 -25.78 61.93
CA GLN A 306 68.16 -26.87 62.76
C GLN A 306 69.60 -27.20 62.38
N ILE A 307 69.87 -27.39 61.08
CA ILE A 307 71.22 -27.67 60.57
C ILE A 307 72.20 -26.54 60.94
N ARG A 308 71.77 -25.28 60.86
CA ARG A 308 72.61 -24.15 61.31
C ARG A 308 72.94 -24.22 62.79
N LYS A 309 71.96 -24.53 63.64
CA LYS A 309 72.20 -24.68 65.09
C LYS A 309 73.18 -25.81 65.38
N GLU A 310 72.98 -26.98 64.75
CA GLU A 310 73.93 -28.10 64.89
C GLU A 310 75.33 -27.74 64.42
N LYS A 311 75.44 -26.97 63.31
CA LYS A 311 76.73 -26.46 62.83
C LYS A 311 77.40 -25.55 63.87
N ASP A 312 76.67 -24.60 64.46
CA ASP A 312 77.19 -23.69 65.48
C ASP A 312 77.64 -24.45 66.75
N ASP A 313 76.85 -25.46 67.18
CA ASP A 313 77.22 -26.34 68.30
C ASP A 313 78.51 -27.11 68.02
N ILE A 314 78.68 -27.64 66.81
CA ILE A 314 79.92 -28.33 66.39
C ILE A 314 81.10 -27.35 66.35
N GLU A 315 80.92 -26.14 65.84
CA GLU A 315 81.97 -25.10 65.82
C GLU A 315 82.44 -24.73 67.23
N ASN A 316 81.51 -24.59 68.19
CA ASN A 316 81.85 -24.33 69.59
C ASN A 316 82.64 -25.48 70.24
N VAL A 317 82.23 -26.73 70.00
CA VAL A 317 82.97 -27.91 70.49
C VAL A 317 84.37 -27.96 69.88
N LEU A 318 84.49 -27.62 68.59
CA LEU A 318 85.78 -27.57 67.91
C LEU A 318 86.70 -26.50 68.51
N GLU A 319 86.17 -25.31 68.81
CA GLU A 319 86.92 -24.24 69.47
C GLU A 319 87.35 -24.64 70.90
N SER A 320 86.45 -25.23 71.68
CA SER A 320 86.77 -25.74 73.03
C SER A 320 87.87 -26.81 72.97
N SER A 321 87.75 -27.77 72.07
CA SER A 321 88.75 -28.83 71.89
C SER A 321 90.09 -28.26 71.41
N ALA A 322 90.08 -27.26 70.53
CA ALA A 322 91.30 -26.57 70.10
C ALA A 322 91.99 -25.85 71.28
N ASN A 323 91.23 -25.20 72.17
CA ASN A 323 91.75 -24.56 73.38
C ASN A 323 92.33 -25.59 74.36
N GLU A 324 91.65 -26.72 74.59
CA GLU A 324 92.19 -27.83 75.38
C GLU A 324 93.50 -28.39 74.79
N MET A 325 93.59 -28.50 73.47
CA MET A 325 94.82 -28.92 72.82
C MET A 325 95.97 -27.91 73.04
N VAL A 326 95.68 -26.61 73.08
CA VAL A 326 96.68 -25.57 73.39
C VAL A 326 97.16 -25.69 74.84
N THR A 327 96.25 -25.88 75.81
CA THR A 327 96.62 -26.04 77.23
C THR A 327 97.43 -27.31 77.46
N LEU A 328 97.01 -28.44 76.89
CA LEU A 328 97.76 -29.70 76.93
C LEU A 328 99.15 -29.56 76.30
N ARG A 329 99.28 -28.81 75.20
CA ARG A 329 100.57 -28.53 74.58
C ARG A 329 101.47 -27.69 75.47
N GLY A 330 100.93 -26.69 76.16
CA GLY A 330 101.65 -25.89 77.15
C GLY A 330 102.11 -26.72 78.34
N ALA A 331 101.23 -27.55 78.90
CA ALA A 331 101.57 -28.46 79.98
C ALA A 331 102.68 -29.44 79.59
N LYS A 332 102.59 -30.03 78.38
CA LYS A 332 103.65 -30.88 77.83
C LYS A 332 104.99 -30.14 77.76
N GLN A 333 105.00 -28.90 77.28
CA GLN A 333 106.22 -28.10 77.19
C GLN A 333 106.84 -27.84 78.58
N ASN A 334 106.03 -27.58 79.60
CA ASN A 334 106.49 -27.43 80.98
C ASN A 334 107.12 -28.72 81.52
N TYR A 335 106.47 -29.87 81.29
CA TYR A 335 107.04 -31.17 81.67
C TYR A 335 108.35 -31.46 80.92
N ASP A 336 108.45 -31.09 79.64
CA ASP A 336 109.71 -31.23 78.89
C ASP A 336 110.83 -30.37 79.49
N ILE A 337 110.54 -29.14 79.96
CA ILE A 337 111.51 -28.28 80.67
C ILE A 337 111.92 -28.93 81.99
N GLU A 338 110.98 -29.39 82.80
CA GLU A 338 111.25 -30.06 84.08
C GLU A 338 112.12 -31.31 83.87
N ILE A 339 111.84 -32.12 82.84
CA ILE A 339 112.69 -33.26 82.46
C ILE A 339 114.11 -32.81 82.10
N THR A 340 114.28 -31.70 81.38
CA THR A 340 115.62 -31.18 81.07
C THR A 340 116.36 -30.69 82.32
N GLU A 341 115.66 -30.03 83.25
CA GLU A 341 116.23 -29.57 84.50
C GLU A 341 116.64 -30.74 85.41
N LEU A 342 115.76 -31.72 85.58
CA LEU A 342 116.07 -32.96 86.29
C LEU A 342 117.27 -33.68 85.67
N LYS A 343 117.38 -33.72 84.32
CA LYS A 343 118.57 -34.26 83.65
C LYS A 343 119.83 -33.48 84.00
N THR A 344 119.78 -32.14 84.06
CA THR A 344 120.94 -31.34 84.47
C THR A 344 121.34 -31.58 85.93
N GLN A 345 120.38 -31.67 86.84
CA GLN A 345 120.64 -31.99 88.25
C GLN A 345 121.29 -33.38 88.39
N VAL A 346 120.81 -34.38 87.64
CA VAL A 346 121.43 -35.71 87.62
C VAL A 346 122.87 -35.66 87.11
N THR A 347 123.17 -34.86 86.09
CA THR A 347 124.56 -34.71 85.62
C THR A 347 125.45 -34.01 86.64
N GLU A 348 124.95 -33.00 87.34
CA GLU A 348 125.70 -32.28 88.37
C GLU A 348 126.00 -33.18 89.57
N LEU A 349 124.98 -33.90 90.06
CA LEU A 349 125.15 -34.91 91.12
C LEU A 349 126.17 -35.97 90.73
N LYS A 350 126.17 -36.41 89.47
CA LYS A 350 127.16 -37.35 88.95
C LYS A 350 128.58 -36.78 88.99
N THR A 351 128.78 -35.52 88.57
CA THR A 351 130.11 -34.88 88.67
C THR A 351 130.58 -34.69 90.12
N ARG A 352 129.66 -34.39 91.04
CA ARG A 352 129.98 -34.23 92.46
C ARG A 352 130.39 -35.55 93.10
N TRP A 353 129.72 -36.64 92.72
CA TRP A 353 130.10 -38.00 93.12
C TRP A 353 131.50 -38.36 92.65
N ASP A 354 131.81 -38.12 91.37
CA ASP A 354 133.12 -38.42 90.79
C ASP A 354 134.26 -37.61 91.47
N ALA A 355 134.00 -36.35 91.84
CA ALA A 355 134.96 -35.53 92.57
C ALA A 355 135.23 -36.04 94.00
N LEU A 356 134.18 -36.43 94.73
CA LEU A 356 134.32 -36.98 96.09
C LEU A 356 135.09 -38.31 96.12
N TYR A 357 134.89 -39.14 95.09
CA TYR A 357 135.60 -40.41 94.97
C TYR A 357 137.12 -40.21 94.86
N SER A 358 137.57 -39.18 94.13
CA SER A 358 139.02 -38.90 93.96
C SER A 358 139.73 -38.44 95.23
N ILE A 359 139.04 -37.74 96.13
CA ILE A 359 139.65 -37.18 97.36
C ILE A 359 139.89 -38.27 98.41
N ALA A 360 139.09 -39.34 98.41
CA ALA A 360 139.15 -40.40 99.42
C ALA A 360 140.33 -41.38 99.22
N GLU A 361 140.97 -41.42 98.04
CA GLU A 361 141.98 -42.43 97.71
C GLU A 361 143.35 -42.18 98.41
N ASP A 362 143.62 -40.92 98.79
CA ASP A 362 144.96 -40.47 99.21
C ASP A 362 145.23 -40.45 100.73
N GLU A 363 144.23 -40.59 101.60
CA GLU A 363 144.45 -40.50 103.06
C GLU A 363 144.50 -41.89 103.78
N PRO A 364 145.60 -42.24 104.47
CA PRO A 364 145.73 -43.55 105.12
C PRO A 364 144.74 -43.79 106.27
N ALA A 365 144.16 -42.75 106.87
CA ALA A 365 143.11 -42.85 107.87
C ALA A 365 141.78 -43.39 107.27
N PHE A 366 141.46 -43.01 106.03
CA PHE A 366 140.28 -43.51 105.32
C PHE A 366 140.46 -44.97 104.85
N LYS A 367 141.70 -45.41 104.58
CA LYS A 367 141.99 -46.82 104.28
C LYS A 367 141.63 -47.76 105.45
N ALA A 368 141.87 -47.32 106.69
CA ALA A 368 141.46 -48.06 107.89
C ALA A 368 139.92 -48.11 108.05
N TYR A 369 139.22 -47.01 107.71
CA TYR A 369 137.76 -46.96 107.72
C TYR A 369 137.16 -47.89 106.65
N PHE A 370 137.61 -47.83 105.40
CA PHE A 370 137.09 -48.68 104.31
C PHE A 370 137.32 -50.17 104.54
N LEU A 371 138.44 -50.57 105.16
CA LEU A 371 138.72 -51.97 105.53
C LEU A 371 137.75 -52.52 106.60
N VAL A 372 137.15 -51.65 107.42
CA VAL A 372 136.15 -52.01 108.43
C VAL A 372 134.72 -51.78 107.91
N ALA A 373 134.49 -50.78 107.06
CA ALA A 373 133.19 -50.43 106.48
C ALA A 373 132.57 -51.57 105.68
N ASP A 374 133.39 -52.36 104.99
CA ASP A 374 132.94 -53.48 104.16
C ASP A 374 132.74 -54.79 104.95
N LYS A 375 133.07 -54.80 106.25
CA LYS A 375 132.98 -56.00 107.10
C LYS A 375 132.09 -55.74 108.31
N THR A 376 130.94 -56.40 108.33
CA THR A 376 129.89 -56.28 109.36
C THR A 376 130.21 -56.96 110.71
N GLN A 377 131.45 -57.46 110.89
CA GLN A 377 131.88 -58.19 112.09
C GLN A 377 132.88 -57.37 112.93
N TRP A 378 132.89 -57.60 114.24
CA TRP A 378 133.80 -56.93 115.18
C TRP A 378 135.25 -57.37 114.99
N PHE A 379 136.15 -56.44 114.65
CA PHE A 379 137.58 -56.70 114.44
C PHE A 379 138.45 -56.21 115.59
N GLN A 380 139.45 -57.00 116.00
CA GLN A 380 140.44 -56.57 117.00
C GLN A 380 141.43 -55.57 116.40
N LEU A 381 141.63 -54.44 117.10
CA LEU A 381 142.43 -53.31 116.65
C LEU A 381 143.91 -53.67 116.42
N SER A 382 144.43 -54.64 117.16
CA SER A 382 145.79 -55.18 117.03
C SER A 382 146.04 -55.77 115.64
N HIS A 383 145.05 -56.41 115.03
CA HIS A 383 145.17 -57.02 113.71
C HIS A 383 145.18 -55.94 112.61
N LEU A 384 144.34 -54.91 112.75
CA LEU A 384 144.31 -53.74 111.86
C LEU A 384 145.58 -52.91 111.94
N SER A 385 146.13 -52.74 113.14
CA SER A 385 147.42 -52.08 113.37
C SER A 385 148.56 -52.80 112.65
N SER A 386 148.59 -54.13 112.69
CA SER A 386 149.59 -54.94 111.97
C SER A 386 149.44 -54.81 110.45
N ALA A 387 148.21 -54.93 109.91
CA ALA A 387 147.96 -54.86 108.47
C ALA A 387 148.29 -53.50 107.86
N LEU A 388 148.12 -52.42 108.62
CA LEU A 388 148.41 -51.05 108.18
C LEU A 388 149.82 -50.59 108.55
N GLY A 389 150.57 -51.37 109.36
CA GLY A 389 151.90 -51.01 109.86
C GLY A 389 151.90 -49.82 110.84
N ILE A 390 150.74 -49.45 111.39
CA ILE A 390 150.56 -48.26 112.23
C ILE A 390 150.42 -48.70 113.69
N PRO A 391 151.16 -48.12 114.66
CA PRO A 391 151.00 -48.46 116.07
C PRO A 391 149.55 -48.28 116.57
N THR A 392 149.03 -49.24 117.32
CA THR A 392 147.62 -49.31 117.78
C THR A 392 147.09 -48.03 118.41
N VAL A 393 147.91 -47.29 119.15
CA VAL A 393 147.51 -46.04 119.82
C VAL A 393 147.19 -44.94 118.81
N LEU A 394 147.98 -44.81 117.74
CA LEU A 394 147.72 -43.84 116.67
C LEU A 394 146.51 -44.24 115.84
N LEU A 395 146.37 -45.54 115.55
CA LEU A 395 145.21 -46.05 114.82
C LEU A 395 143.91 -45.82 115.61
N LYS A 396 143.91 -46.04 116.93
CA LYS A 396 142.76 -45.77 117.79
C LYS A 396 142.36 -44.29 117.74
N ARG A 397 143.34 -43.37 117.79
CA ARG A 397 143.08 -41.93 117.67
C ARG A 397 142.53 -41.54 116.29
N GLN A 398 142.99 -42.18 115.22
CA GLN A 398 142.48 -41.93 113.87
C GLN A 398 141.07 -42.50 113.67
N ILE A 399 140.81 -43.70 114.17
CA ILE A 399 139.49 -44.35 114.13
C ILE A 399 138.47 -43.60 114.99
N GLN A 400 138.89 -42.98 116.10
CA GLN A 400 138.00 -42.21 116.96
C GLN A 400 137.24 -41.11 116.21
N LYS A 401 137.85 -40.47 115.20
CA LYS A 401 137.15 -39.46 114.38
C LYS A 401 135.97 -40.05 113.59
N PHE A 402 136.09 -41.30 113.15
CA PHE A 402 135.01 -41.99 112.44
C PHE A 402 133.93 -42.49 113.41
N ILE A 403 134.28 -42.74 114.66
CA ILE A 403 133.31 -43.02 115.72
C ILE A 403 132.53 -41.75 116.09
N ASP A 404 133.22 -40.61 116.24
CA ASP A 404 132.59 -39.33 116.55
C ASP A 404 131.68 -38.85 115.39
N ALA A 405 132.00 -39.23 114.14
CA ALA A 405 131.13 -39.05 112.98
C ALA A 405 129.97 -40.07 112.89
N GLY A 406 129.87 -41.01 113.84
CA GLY A 406 128.81 -42.02 113.92
C GLY A 406 128.94 -43.19 112.93
N LEU A 407 130.06 -43.28 112.22
CA LEU A 407 130.27 -44.23 111.13
C LEU A 407 130.85 -45.58 111.59
N LEU A 408 131.61 -45.59 112.69
CA LEU A 408 132.15 -46.80 113.33
C LEU A 408 131.72 -46.89 114.79
N GLU A 409 131.59 -48.10 115.32
CA GLU A 409 131.38 -48.38 116.74
C GLU A 409 132.60 -49.12 117.31
N MET A 410 133.06 -48.72 118.50
CA MET A 410 134.19 -49.38 119.18
C MET A 410 133.81 -49.81 120.59
N ASP A 411 134.08 -51.07 120.90
CA ASP A 411 133.94 -51.65 122.23
C ASP A 411 135.30 -52.20 122.69
N GLY A 412 135.93 -51.48 123.62
CA GLY A 412 137.28 -51.77 124.14
C GLY A 412 138.38 -51.68 123.09
N GLU A 413 138.82 -52.85 122.60
CA GLU A 413 139.83 -53.01 121.55
C GLU A 413 139.26 -53.60 120.25
N ARG A 414 137.92 -53.58 120.08
CA ARG A 414 137.25 -54.07 118.87
C ARG A 414 136.46 -52.97 118.18
N VAL A 415 136.47 -52.94 116.85
CA VAL A 415 135.77 -51.93 116.03
C VAL A 415 134.93 -52.62 114.96
N ARG A 416 133.74 -52.07 114.66
CA ARG A 416 132.89 -52.44 113.51
C ARG A 416 132.26 -51.20 112.86
N ALA A 417 131.74 -51.33 111.64
CA ALA A 417 130.95 -50.29 111.00
C ALA A 417 129.46 -50.35 111.33
N ARG A 418 128.80 -49.17 111.36
CA ARG A 418 127.37 -49.01 111.63
C ARG A 418 126.55 -49.12 110.33
N SER A 419 125.35 -49.71 110.38
CA SER A 419 124.53 -49.98 109.18
C SER A 419 123.82 -48.73 108.64
N LEU A 420 123.87 -48.51 107.32
CA LEU A 420 123.25 -47.36 106.62
C LEU A 420 121.71 -47.32 106.70
N SER A 421 121.06 -48.44 106.97
CA SER A 421 119.59 -48.52 107.09
C SER A 421 119.05 -47.74 108.30
N ASP A 422 119.84 -47.60 109.35
CA ASP A 422 119.44 -46.87 110.56
C ASP A 422 119.57 -45.35 110.39
N LEU A 423 120.41 -44.88 109.45
CA LEU A 423 120.60 -43.45 109.13
C LEU A 423 119.49 -42.88 108.22
N ALA A 424 118.89 -43.69 107.35
CA ALA A 424 117.84 -43.23 106.43
C ALA A 424 116.49 -42.98 107.13
N ARG A 425 116.18 -43.75 108.18
CA ARG A 425 114.89 -43.66 108.89
C ARG A 425 114.74 -42.39 109.73
N GLU A 426 115.84 -41.69 110.02
CA GLU A 426 115.83 -40.44 110.79
C GLU A 426 115.63 -39.20 109.90
N ALA A 427 115.84 -39.32 108.57
CA ALA A 427 115.69 -38.22 107.61
C ALA A 427 114.24 -38.08 107.06
N GLU A 428 113.51 -39.18 106.85
CA GLU A 428 112.11 -39.15 106.34
C GLU A 428 111.12 -38.49 107.32
N GLY A 429 111.44 -38.42 108.61
CA GLY A 429 110.58 -37.79 109.62
C GLY A 429 110.44 -36.27 109.50
N ILE A 430 111.34 -35.60 108.78
CA ILE A 430 111.37 -34.12 108.65
C ILE A 430 110.54 -33.65 107.44
N GLU A 431 110.43 -34.46 106.39
CA GLU A 431 109.81 -34.07 105.12
C GLU A 431 108.26 -34.14 105.17
N ALA A 432 107.71 -35.05 105.98
CA ALA A 432 106.26 -35.19 106.16
C ALA A 432 105.59 -33.97 106.84
N GLN A 433 106.34 -33.19 107.63
CA GLN A 433 105.80 -31.99 108.28
C GLN A 433 105.59 -30.80 107.32
N MET A 434 106.34 -30.71 106.21
CA MET A 434 106.21 -29.56 105.29
C MET A 434 105.03 -29.67 104.32
N ILE A 435 104.51 -30.86 104.05
CA ILE A 435 103.40 -31.07 103.12
C ILE A 435 102.04 -30.77 103.78
N GLU A 436 101.94 -30.95 105.10
CA GLU A 436 100.70 -30.69 105.85
C GLU A 436 100.43 -29.18 105.99
N ASP A 437 101.47 -28.36 106.15
CA ASP A 437 101.35 -26.90 106.25
C ASP A 437 100.88 -26.24 104.94
N ALA A 438 101.27 -26.76 103.77
CA ALA A 438 100.88 -26.18 102.47
C ALA A 438 99.40 -26.41 102.09
N ARG A 439 98.73 -27.39 102.71
CA ARG A 439 97.34 -27.74 102.40
C ARG A 439 96.32 -26.89 103.18
N ALA A 440 96.75 -26.16 104.20
CA ALA A 440 95.90 -25.32 105.03
C ALA A 440 95.72 -23.87 104.49
N GLU A 441 96.53 -23.42 103.53
CA GLU A 441 96.53 -22.03 103.02
C GLU A 441 95.60 -21.76 101.81
N LEU A 442 95.00 -22.78 101.19
CA LEU A 442 94.08 -22.61 100.05
C LEU A 442 92.64 -22.96 100.45
N GLY A 443 91.87 -21.94 100.84
CA GLY A 443 90.47 -22.05 101.28
C GLY A 443 89.47 -22.36 100.17
N ASP A 444 88.48 -23.21 100.51
CA ASP A 444 87.34 -23.61 99.69
C ASP A 444 86.35 -22.45 99.45
N GLU A 445 86.24 -21.94 98.21
CA GLU A 445 85.06 -21.20 97.74
C GLU A 445 84.39 -21.97 96.59
N LYS A 446 83.20 -22.50 96.87
CA LYS A 446 82.30 -23.14 95.89
C LYS A 446 81.42 -22.09 95.23
N ILE A 447 81.48 -21.99 93.91
CA ILE A 447 80.55 -21.22 93.08
C ILE A 447 79.37 -22.12 92.71
N GLU A 448 78.16 -21.78 93.17
CA GLU A 448 76.90 -22.45 92.80
C GLU A 448 76.38 -21.93 91.46
N SER A 449 76.29 -22.82 90.47
CA SER A 449 75.82 -22.57 89.11
C SER A 449 74.42 -23.18 88.92
N ASP A 450 73.34 -22.43 89.18
CA ASP A 450 72.00 -22.80 88.67
C ASP A 450 70.99 -21.64 88.78
N LYS A 451 70.78 -20.92 87.66
CA LYS A 451 69.51 -20.25 87.28
C LYS A 451 69.58 -19.73 85.83
N PRO A 452 68.62 -20.07 84.94
CA PRO A 452 68.62 -19.59 83.55
C PRO A 452 67.87 -18.24 83.38
N PHE A 453 68.34 -17.43 82.43
CA PHE A 453 67.90 -16.08 82.10
C PHE A 453 66.70 -16.12 81.11
N ASP A 454 65.56 -15.47 81.42
CA ASP A 454 64.33 -15.51 80.60
C ASP A 454 64.17 -14.22 79.74
N PRO A 455 64.03 -14.28 78.41
CA PRO A 455 64.13 -13.11 77.51
C PRO A 455 62.83 -12.28 77.35
N LYS A 456 61.93 -12.28 78.34
CA LYS A 456 60.61 -11.60 78.27
C LYS A 456 60.56 -10.21 78.91
N ASP A 457 61.62 -9.76 79.55
CA ASP A 457 61.68 -8.45 80.23
C ASP A 457 62.00 -7.27 79.28
N LEU A 458 61.86 -7.44 77.96
CA LEU A 458 62.37 -6.50 76.96
C LEU A 458 61.42 -6.21 75.80
N VAL A 459 60.13 -5.89 76.06
CA VAL A 459 59.26 -5.28 75.03
C VAL A 459 58.31 -4.24 75.65
N MET A 460 58.40 -2.98 75.19
CA MET A 460 57.39 -1.93 75.43
C MET A 460 56.32 -1.92 74.32
N PRO A 461 55.05 -1.61 74.61
CA PRO A 461 53.99 -1.57 73.61
C PRO A 461 53.97 -0.25 72.82
N THR A 462 53.87 -0.34 71.49
CA THR A 462 53.65 0.79 70.56
C THR A 462 52.16 1.02 70.26
N PRO A 463 51.70 2.27 70.02
CA PRO A 463 50.28 2.60 69.81
C PRO A 463 49.79 2.33 68.37
N GLU A 464 48.53 1.91 68.25
CA GLU A 464 47.81 1.65 66.99
C GLU A 464 47.52 2.92 66.18
N TYR A 465 47.60 2.79 64.84
CA TYR A 465 47.34 3.83 63.86
C TYR A 465 45.90 3.72 63.33
N THR A 466 45.08 4.75 63.58
CA THR A 466 43.76 4.94 62.96
C THR A 466 43.91 5.67 61.63
N GLY A 467 43.55 5.02 60.52
CA GLY A 467 43.52 5.64 59.19
C GLY A 467 42.31 6.59 59.01
N PRO A 468 42.29 7.44 57.96
CA PRO A 468 41.23 8.42 57.75
C PRO A 468 39.93 7.78 57.26
N GLU A 469 38.83 8.20 57.88
CA GLU A 469 37.46 8.10 57.37
C GLU A 469 37.28 8.97 56.11
N ASP A 470 36.34 8.54 55.26
CA ASP A 470 35.71 9.26 54.15
C ASP A 470 36.56 9.58 52.91
N GLY A 471 36.50 8.63 51.97
CA GLY A 471 36.75 8.85 50.55
C GLY A 471 35.46 8.67 49.75
N ASP A 472 34.70 9.75 49.61
CA ASP A 472 33.66 9.90 48.59
C ASP A 472 34.30 9.77 47.19
N TYR A 473 34.05 8.65 46.53
CA TYR A 473 34.24 8.53 45.08
C TYR A 473 32.86 8.57 44.42
N GLU A 474 32.38 9.78 44.13
CA GLU A 474 31.33 9.97 43.13
C GLU A 474 31.90 9.57 41.75
N GLN A 475 31.42 8.46 41.22
CA GLN A 475 31.57 8.09 39.82
C GLN A 475 30.48 8.78 39.01
N GLU A 476 30.83 9.87 38.31
CA GLU A 476 30.13 10.23 37.08
C GLU A 476 30.60 9.30 35.96
N GLY A 477 29.72 8.48 35.41
CA GLY A 477 30.07 7.66 34.25
C GLY A 477 29.02 6.67 33.75
N ARG A 478 28.17 7.16 32.84
CA ARG A 478 27.40 6.47 31.78
C ARG A 478 26.02 5.90 32.11
#